data_AF-A0A2S6UHZ5-F1
#
_entry.id   AF-A0A2S6UHZ5-F1
#
_cell.length_a   1.000
_cell.length_b   1.000
_cell.length_c   1.000
_cell.angle_alpha   90.00
_cell.angle_beta   90.00
_cell.angle_gamma   90.00
#
_symmetry.space_group_name_H-M   'P 1'
#
loop_
_entity.id
_entity.type
_entity.pdbx_description
1 polymer ?
#
loop_
_entity_poly.entity_id
_entity_poly.type
_entity_poly.pdbx_seq_one_letter_code
_entity_poly.pdbx_strand_id
1 'polypeptide(L)'
;MATDNSFWSFSLALYAIEGVAPACLRLQDRHGLDVNLLLYCCWAGHCGVAFDALAMAGFVELSADWTAGIVQPLRKVRRALKGGFQTMPVADCEALRGTVAKLELEAERVEQDALAAALPPA
;
A
#
# COMPACT_ATOMS: atom_id res chain seq x y z
N MET A 1 6.45 -17.37 15.29
CA MET A 1 7.42 -16.28 15.48
C MET A 1 6.74 -15.03 15.00
N ALA A 2 6.45 -14.08 15.88
CA ALA A 2 5.89 -12.81 15.46
C ALA A 2 6.95 -12.13 14.59
N THR A 3 6.69 -12.03 13.29
CA THR A 3 7.40 -11.14 12.38
C THR A 3 7.15 -9.74 12.91
N ASP A 4 8.07 -9.23 13.72
CA ASP A 4 8.06 -7.83 14.09
C ASP A 4 8.16 -7.06 12.78
N ASN A 5 7.04 -6.51 12.31
CA ASN A 5 6.87 -6.02 10.95
C ASN A 5 7.58 -4.68 10.82
N SER A 6 8.91 -4.75 10.75
CA SER A 6 9.81 -3.61 10.70
C SER A 6 9.55 -2.75 9.49
N PHE A 7 9.14 -3.33 8.36
CA PHE A 7 8.76 -2.57 7.17
C PHE A 7 7.46 -1.80 7.38
N TRP A 8 6.38 -2.42 7.86
CA TRP A 8 5.13 -1.69 8.12
C TRP A 8 5.31 -0.57 9.14
N SER A 9 6.03 -0.86 10.24
CA SER A 9 6.31 0.14 11.27
C SER A 9 7.15 1.29 10.71
N PHE A 10 8.15 0.98 9.87
CA PHE A 10 8.92 1.97 9.14
C PHE A 10 8.04 2.80 8.19
N SER A 11 7.18 2.16 7.41
CA SER A 11 6.25 2.79 6.48
C SER A 11 5.34 3.78 7.20
N LEU A 12 4.75 3.39 8.33
CA LEU A 12 3.90 4.27 9.13
C LEU A 12 4.69 5.47 9.68
N ALA A 13 5.89 5.25 10.19
CA ALA A 13 6.73 6.32 10.71
C ALA A 13 7.17 7.30 9.61
N LEU A 14 7.60 6.78 8.46
CA LEU A 14 8.03 7.56 7.30
C LEU A 14 6.86 8.36 6.71
N TYR A 15 5.69 7.73 6.54
CA TYR A 15 4.52 8.37 5.96
C TYR A 15 3.92 9.48 6.86
N ALA A 16 4.17 9.40 8.17
CA ALA A 16 3.79 10.44 9.14
C ALA A 16 4.67 11.70 9.08
N ILE A 17 5.83 11.64 8.41
CA ILE A 17 6.71 12.82 8.25
C ILE A 17 6.04 13.83 7.31
N GLU A 18 6.08 15.10 7.71
CA GLU A 18 5.54 16.19 6.92
C GLU A 18 6.12 16.20 5.49
N GLY A 19 5.23 16.26 4.51
CA GLY A 19 5.60 16.29 3.09
C GLY A 19 5.77 14.92 2.42
N VAL A 20 5.90 13.82 3.17
CA VAL A 20 6.04 12.46 2.59
C VAL A 20 4.76 12.02 1.90
N ALA A 21 3.62 12.03 2.59
CA ALA A 21 2.35 11.64 1.98
C ALA A 21 2.02 12.45 0.70
N PRO A 22 2.14 13.79 0.69
CA PRO A 22 2.02 14.57 -0.55
C PRO A 22 3.04 14.18 -1.64
N ALA A 23 4.27 13.81 -1.28
CA ALA A 23 5.27 13.38 -2.25
C ALA A 23 4.91 12.03 -2.88
N CYS A 24 4.51 11.04 -2.07
CA CYS A 24 4.01 9.75 -2.53
C CYS A 24 2.82 9.93 -3.49
N LEU A 25 1.84 10.76 -3.12
CA LEU A 25 0.69 11.05 -3.97
C LEU A 25 1.08 11.70 -5.31
N ARG A 26 1.99 12.68 -5.30
CA ARG A 26 2.49 13.28 -6.56
C ARG A 26 3.20 12.26 -7.46
N LEU A 27 3.99 11.37 -6.87
CA LEU A 27 4.68 10.31 -7.62
C LEU A 27 3.68 9.29 -8.19
N GLN A 28 2.69 8.89 -7.39
CA GLN A 28 1.60 8.03 -7.82
C GLN A 28 0.80 8.66 -8.97
N ASP A 29 0.38 9.92 -8.85
CA ASP A 29 -0.43 10.59 -9.87
C ASP A 29 0.34 10.84 -11.17
N ARG A 30 1.65 11.16 -11.08
CA ARG A 30 2.47 11.49 -12.26
C ARG A 30 2.96 10.26 -13.00
N HIS A 31 3.24 9.17 -12.29
CA HIS A 31 3.94 8.01 -12.83
C HIS A 31 3.18 6.68 -12.67
N GLY A 32 2.00 6.70 -12.04
CA GLY A 32 1.22 5.48 -11.78
C GLY A 32 1.88 4.55 -10.76
N LEU A 33 2.80 5.06 -9.94
CA LEU A 33 3.60 4.25 -9.02
C LEU A 33 2.79 3.76 -7.81
N ASP A 34 3.09 2.54 -7.38
CA ASP A 34 2.56 2.01 -6.12
C ASP A 34 3.32 2.61 -4.93
N VAL A 35 2.57 3.19 -3.98
CA VAL A 35 3.14 3.80 -2.77
C VAL A 35 3.82 2.75 -1.90
N ASN A 36 3.30 1.51 -1.83
CA ASN A 36 3.95 0.43 -1.08
C ASN A 36 5.32 0.10 -1.66
N LEU A 37 5.46 0.10 -2.98
CA LEU A 37 6.74 -0.13 -3.64
C LEU A 37 7.73 1.02 -3.42
N LEU A 38 7.26 2.27 -3.42
CA LEU A 38 8.09 3.44 -3.09
C LEU A 38 8.62 3.36 -1.65
N LEU A 39 7.75 3.04 -0.70
CA LEU A 39 8.12 2.87 0.70
C LEU A 39 9.09 1.69 0.87
N TYR A 40 8.90 0.61 0.12
CA TYR A 40 9.79 -0.55 0.13
C TYR A 40 11.20 -0.19 -0.34
N CYS A 41 11.34 0.63 -1.38
CA CYS A 41 12.65 1.14 -1.82
C CYS A 41 13.34 1.96 -0.73
N CYS A 42 12.59 2.82 -0.04
CA CYS A 42 13.12 3.60 1.09
C CYS A 42 13.55 2.71 2.26
N TRP A 43 12.77 1.67 2.55
CA TRP A 43 13.07 0.72 3.62
C TRP A 43 14.30 -0.14 3.29
N ALA A 44 14.42 -0.66 2.07
CA ALA A 44 15.60 -1.39 1.63
C ALA A 44 16.88 -0.54 1.76
N GLY A 45 16.81 0.73 1.35
CA GLY A 45 17.90 1.69 1.55
C GLY A 45 18.23 1.94 3.03
N HIS A 46 17.21 2.02 3.90
CA HIS A 46 17.40 2.12 5.35
C HIS A 46 18.09 0.87 5.94
N CYS A 47 17.78 -0.31 5.41
CA CYS A 47 18.42 -1.57 5.79
C CYS A 47 19.83 -1.76 5.17
N GLY A 48 20.28 -0.84 4.31
CA GLY A 48 21.56 -0.95 3.61
C GLY A 48 21.56 -2.00 2.50
N VAL A 49 20.39 -2.46 2.06
CA VAL A 49 20.24 -3.47 1.01
C VAL A 49 20.07 -2.78 -0.34
N ALA A 50 20.92 -3.15 -1.30
CA ALA A 50 20.77 -2.78 -2.69
C ALA A 50 20.32 -4.00 -3.50
N PHE A 51 19.53 -3.76 -4.54
CA PHE A 51 19.08 -4.80 -5.46
C PHE A 51 19.19 -4.30 -6.90
N ASP A 52 19.37 -5.23 -7.83
CA ASP A 52 19.52 -4.93 -9.24
C ASP A 52 18.16 -4.72 -9.94
N ALA A 53 18.21 -4.41 -11.23
CA ALA A 53 17.01 -4.18 -12.03
C ALA A 53 16.13 -5.43 -12.17
N LEU A 54 16.71 -6.64 -12.10
CA LEU A 54 15.97 -7.89 -12.21
C LEU A 54 15.17 -8.15 -10.94
N ALA A 55 15.78 -7.98 -9.78
CA ALA A 55 15.10 -8.05 -8.50
C ALA A 55 13.99 -7.00 -8.39
N MET A 56 14.26 -5.75 -8.81
CA MET A 56 13.23 -4.70 -8.87
C MET A 56 12.05 -5.10 -9.75
N ALA A 57 12.29 -5.67 -10.93
CA ALA A 57 11.22 -6.13 -11.81
C ALA A 57 10.31 -7.18 -11.13
N GLY A 58 10.90 -8.10 -10.36
CA GLY A 58 10.14 -9.08 -9.57
C GLY A 58 9.26 -8.44 -8.49
N PHE A 59 9.77 -7.43 -7.77
CA PHE A 59 8.99 -6.70 -6.78
C PHE A 59 7.83 -5.90 -7.42
N VAL A 60 8.09 -5.29 -8.59
CA VAL A 60 7.06 -4.61 -9.38
C VAL A 60 5.96 -5.56 -9.82
N GLU A 61 6.32 -6.75 -10.30
CA GLU A 61 5.34 -7.76 -10.73
C GLU A 61 4.48 -8.26 -9.57
N LEU A 62 5.10 -8.56 -8.42
CA LEU A 62 4.40 -8.95 -7.19
C LEU A 62 3.39 -7.89 -6.76
N SER A 63 3.84 -6.63 -6.68
CA SER A 63 3.00 -5.49 -6.30
C SER A 63 1.87 -5.28 -7.32
N ALA A 64 2.17 -5.34 -8.61
CA ALA A 64 1.18 -5.13 -9.67
C ALA A 64 0.06 -6.18 -9.65
N ASP A 65 0.39 -7.46 -9.49
CA ASP A 65 -0.60 -8.55 -9.43
C ASP A 65 -1.54 -8.37 -8.22
N TRP A 66 -0.97 -8.17 -7.03
CA TRP A 66 -1.74 -7.98 -5.81
C TRP A 66 -2.60 -6.71 -5.84
N THR A 67 -2.01 -5.59 -6.27
CA THR A 67 -2.70 -4.30 -6.33
C THR A 67 -3.84 -4.34 -7.34
N ALA A 68 -3.66 -4.95 -8.51
CA ALA A 68 -4.71 -5.10 -9.50
C ALA A 68 -5.83 -6.05 -9.04
N GLY A 69 -5.47 -7.17 -8.40
CA GLY A 69 -6.41 -8.20 -7.97
C GLY A 69 -7.21 -7.85 -6.72
N ILE A 70 -6.62 -7.11 -5.77
CA ILE A 70 -7.18 -6.93 -4.42
C ILE A 70 -7.32 -5.45 -4.03
N VAL A 71 -6.23 -4.68 -4.04
CA VAL A 71 -6.24 -3.30 -3.52
C VAL A 71 -7.13 -2.38 -4.36
N GLN A 72 -7.00 -2.40 -5.68
CA GLN A 72 -7.78 -1.54 -6.57
C GLN A 72 -9.29 -1.86 -6.54
N PRO A 73 -9.72 -3.14 -6.55
CA PRO A 73 -11.13 -3.48 -6.33
C PRO A 73 -11.69 -2.96 -5.00
N LEU A 74 -10.96 -3.12 -3.89
CA LEU A 74 -11.39 -2.59 -2.58
C LEU A 74 -11.50 -1.06 -2.60
N ARG A 75 -10.51 -0.39 -3.17
CA ARG A 75 -10.49 1.06 -3.35
C ARG A 75 -11.66 1.55 -4.21
N LYS A 76 -12.01 0.81 -5.27
CA LYS A 76 -13.17 1.10 -6.13
C LYS A 76 -14.47 1.00 -5.34
N VAL A 77 -14.66 -0.06 -4.54
CA VAL A 77 -15.83 -0.22 -3.66
C VAL A 77 -15.91 0.93 -2.65
N ARG A 78 -14.80 1.24 -1.96
CA ARG A 78 -14.74 2.35 -1.00
C ARG A 78 -15.09 3.69 -1.63
N ARG A 79 -14.58 3.97 -2.83
CA ARG A 79 -14.89 5.19 -3.59
C ARG A 79 -16.35 5.25 -4.02
N ALA A 80 -16.93 4.13 -4.45
CA ALA A 80 -18.33 4.05 -4.84
C ALA A 80 -19.31 4.27 -3.68
N LEU A 81 -18.92 3.89 -2.45
CA LEU A 81 -19.73 4.12 -1.25
C LEU A 81 -19.74 5.59 -0.78
N LYS A 82 -18.78 6.42 -1.23
CA LYS A 82 -18.67 7.82 -0.84
C LYS A 82 -19.87 8.60 -1.38
N GLY A 83 -20.64 9.23 -0.49
CA GLY A 83 -21.81 10.02 -0.87
C GLY A 83 -23.10 9.19 -1.03
N GLY A 84 -23.03 7.88 -0.81
CA GLY A 84 -24.18 6.99 -0.76
C GLY A 84 -24.85 6.71 -2.12
N PHE A 85 -26.05 6.13 -2.06
CA PHE A 85 -26.89 5.81 -3.21
C PHE A 85 -28.31 6.35 -2.98
N GLN A 86 -29.05 6.66 -4.06
CA GLN A 86 -30.38 7.26 -3.97
C GLN A 86 -31.39 6.44 -3.14
N THR A 87 -31.25 5.12 -3.14
CA THR A 87 -32.19 4.19 -2.48
C THR A 87 -31.65 3.61 -1.16
N MET A 88 -30.44 4.00 -0.73
CA MET A 88 -29.79 3.44 0.46
C MET A 88 -29.58 4.51 1.54
N PRO A 89 -29.73 4.17 2.83
CA PRO A 89 -29.36 5.09 3.90
C PRO A 89 -27.87 5.45 3.85
N VAL A 90 -27.56 6.75 3.87
CA VAL A 90 -26.18 7.26 3.83
C VAL A 90 -25.35 6.71 4.99
N ALA A 91 -25.95 6.55 6.18
CA ALA A 91 -25.30 6.00 7.35
C ALA A 91 -24.77 4.57 7.12
N ASP A 92 -25.56 3.72 6.47
CA ASP A 92 -25.17 2.34 6.15
C ASP A 92 -24.04 2.32 5.10
N CYS A 93 -24.10 3.21 4.11
CA CYS A 93 -23.04 3.36 3.11
C CYS A 93 -21.72 3.80 3.74
N GLU A 94 -21.73 4.80 4.63
CA GLU A 94 -20.51 5.28 5.30
C GLU A 94 -19.98 4.26 6.32
N ALA A 95 -20.85 3.51 7.02
CA ALA A 95 -20.44 2.42 7.89
C ALA A 95 -19.71 1.31 7.10
N LEU A 96 -20.30 0.86 5.98
CA LEU A 96 -19.67 -0.13 5.10
C LEU A 96 -18.37 0.41 4.51
N ARG A 97 -18.34 1.69 4.11
CA ARG A 97 -17.14 2.35 3.58
C ARG A 97 -15.99 2.32 4.58
N GLY A 98 -16.28 2.53 5.87
CA GLY A 98 -15.30 2.40 6.95
C GLY A 98 -14.75 0.99 7.07
N THR A 99 -15.59 -0.03 6.96
CA THR A 99 -15.16 -1.44 6.94
C THR A 99 -14.28 -1.75 5.73
N VAL A 100 -14.66 -1.30 4.53
CA VAL A 100 -13.87 -1.50 3.31
C VAL A 100 -12.54 -0.75 3.40
N ALA A 101 -12.49 0.44 4.01
CA ALA A 101 -11.24 1.16 4.23
C ALA A 101 -10.26 0.38 5.13
N LYS A 102 -10.75 -0.31 6.17
CA LYS A 102 -9.91 -1.17 7.00
C LYS A 102 -9.40 -2.38 6.23
N LEU A 103 -10.22 -2.99 5.38
CA LEU A 103 -9.81 -4.10 4.53
C LEU A 103 -8.80 -3.68 3.45
N GLU A 104 -8.96 -2.49 2.87
CA GLU A 104 -7.98 -1.92 1.94
C GLU A 104 -6.62 -1.73 2.62
N LEU A 105 -6.60 -1.16 3.83
CA LEU A 105 -5.36 -0.99 4.60
C LEU A 105 -4.72 -2.33 4.99
N GLU A 106 -5.53 -3.33 5.36
CA GLU A 106 -5.05 -4.67 5.64
C GLU A 106 -4.44 -5.33 4.40
N ALA A 107 -5.06 -5.16 3.23
CA ALA A 107 -4.54 -5.67 1.97
C ALA A 107 -3.20 -5.01 1.60
N GLU A 108 -3.05 -3.70 1.85
CA GLU A 108 -1.78 -2.99 1.69
C GLU A 108 -0.71 -3.52 2.68
N ARG A 109 -1.09 -3.85 3.92
CA ARG A 109 -0.16 -4.46 4.88
C ARG A 109 0.32 -5.84 4.42
N VAL A 110 -0.58 -6.68 3.91
CA VAL A 110 -0.23 -8.01 3.37
C VAL A 110 0.76 -7.90 2.21
N GLU A 111 0.60 -6.90 1.35
CA GLU A 111 1.57 -6.61 0.29
C GLU A 111 2.94 -6.24 0.86
N GLN A 112 2.99 -5.37 1.87
CA GLN A 112 4.24 -5.02 2.53
C GLN A 112 4.90 -6.23 3.22
N ASP A 113 4.12 -7.12 3.84
CA ASP A 113 4.63 -8.36 4.42
C ASP A 113 5.29 -9.25 3.37
N ALA A 114 4.65 -9.39 2.20
CA ALA A 114 5.18 -10.17 1.09
C ALA A 114 6.47 -9.54 0.51
N LEU A 115 6.50 -8.22 0.33
CA LEU A 115 7.68 -7.48 -0.11
C LEU A 115 8.82 -7.61 0.91
N ALA A 116 8.53 -7.45 2.21
CA ALA A 116 9.53 -7.57 3.28
C ALA A 116 10.15 -8.97 3.33
N ALA A 117 9.34 -10.02 3.13
CA ALA A 117 9.83 -11.39 3.05
C ALA A 117 10.68 -11.65 1.80
N ALA A 118 10.51 -10.85 0.75
CA ALA A 118 11.27 -10.94 -0.49
C ALA A 118 12.55 -10.07 -0.50
N LEU A 119 12.83 -9.31 0.57
CA LEU A 119 14.03 -8.50 0.66
C LEU A 119 15.28 -9.40 0.65
N PRO A 120 16.25 -9.17 -0.26
CA PRO A 120 17.50 -9.90 -0.27
C PRO A 120 18.29 -9.69 1.03
N PRO A 121 19.13 -10.64 1.46
CA PRO A 121 20.10 -10.40 2.53
C PRO A 121 21.08 -9.30 2.11
N ALA A 122 21.58 -8.56 3.12
CA ALA A 122 22.63 -7.56 2.95
C ALA A 122 23.99 -8.17 2.59
#